data_AF-A0A3Q4GCA0-F1
#
_entry.id   AF-A0A3Q4GCA0-F1
#
_cell.length_a   1.000
_cell.length_b   1.000
_cell.length_c   1.000
_cell.angle_alpha   90.00
_cell.angle_beta   90.00
_cell.angle_gamma   90.00
#
_symmetry.space_group_name_H-M   'P 1'
#
loop_
_entity.id
_entity.type
_entity.pdbx_description
1 polymer ?
#
loop_
_entity_poly.entity_id
_entity_poly.type
_entity_poly.pdbx_seq_one_letter_code
_entity_poly.pdbx_strand_id
1 'polypeptide(L)'
;MQWTLWGGALLCVLGFASSVIVSTLDEIGVRQLGLDGAIQEESRKVRIQDVKLLSVRYWLLVLTIMFFYNGIFPFIADASKFIQDKYSYYSQKEAAYIVGAVYDSLVVLSAIVGILIDYVGLRGVFAVACAVLTLPVFGLLAFTFVPPLVSTIWLGVTYSFAAASMWPSIPLVVPQATLGTAMGLATSVQMIGIGISNLVVGQILGTKSSETKIPLWRWQRMMIFMLANTISCIVTSVLLNVVDHRQGGTLNKTTKKSGQEQSDPDREPLTQAEEEPNEQDGDAVRSRSINS
;
A
#
# COMPACT_ATOMS: atom_id res chain seq x y z
N MET A 1 -5.46 -33.92 -1.12
CA MET A 1 -6.53 -32.89 -1.09
C MET A 1 -7.20 -32.73 0.27
N GLN A 2 -7.40 -33.79 1.07
CA GLN A 2 -8.06 -33.67 2.38
C GLN A 2 -7.23 -32.90 3.43
N TRP A 3 -5.91 -33.13 3.50
CA TRP A 3 -5.00 -32.40 4.39
C TRP A 3 -4.89 -30.90 4.06
N THR A 4 -4.96 -30.52 2.78
CA THR A 4 -4.96 -29.11 2.36
C THR A 4 -6.24 -28.38 2.76
N LEU A 5 -7.39 -29.07 2.79
CA LEU A 5 -8.66 -28.48 3.24
C LEU A 5 -8.67 -28.24 4.76
N TRP A 6 -8.22 -29.24 5.54
CA TRP A 6 -8.08 -29.09 6.99
C TRP A 6 -7.03 -28.04 7.38
N GLY A 7 -5.92 -27.96 6.64
CA GLY A 7 -4.93 -26.90 6.80
C GLY A 7 -5.52 -25.51 6.56
N GLY A 8 -6.30 -25.35 5.49
CA GLY A 8 -7.03 -24.10 5.21
C GLY A 8 -8.04 -23.74 6.30
N ALA A 9 -8.81 -24.71 6.79
CA ALA A 9 -9.77 -24.49 7.86
C ALA A 9 -9.10 -24.02 9.16
N LEU A 10 -7.96 -24.62 9.53
CA LEU A 10 -7.17 -24.21 10.68
C LEU A 10 -6.65 -22.76 10.52
N LEU A 11 -6.12 -22.43 9.34
CA LEU A 11 -5.66 -21.07 9.02
C LEU A 11 -6.79 -20.03 9.14
N CYS A 12 -8.00 -20.36 8.70
CA CYS A 12 -9.17 -19.48 8.86
C CYS A 12 -9.52 -19.27 10.34
N VAL A 13 -9.52 -20.33 11.16
CA VAL A 13 -9.80 -20.23 12.61
C VAL A 13 -8.73 -19.39 13.31
N LEU A 14 -7.46 -19.60 12.99
CA LEU A 14 -6.35 -18.79 13.52
C LEU A 14 -6.48 -17.32 13.10
N GLY A 15 -6.83 -17.06 11.84
CA GLY A 15 -7.08 -15.71 11.34
C GLY A 15 -8.24 -15.02 12.06
N PHE A 16 -9.34 -15.75 12.30
CA PHE A 16 -10.47 -15.24 13.06
C PHE A 16 -10.08 -14.91 14.51
N ALA A 17 -9.38 -15.82 15.19
CA ALA A 17 -8.89 -15.59 16.54
C ALA A 17 -7.96 -14.36 16.61
N SER A 18 -7.02 -14.23 15.67
CA SER A 18 -6.14 -13.06 15.57
C SER A 18 -6.93 -11.77 15.36
N SER A 19 -7.96 -11.78 14.50
CA SER A 19 -8.80 -10.62 14.27
C SER A 19 -9.57 -10.21 15.51
N VAL A 20 -10.09 -11.18 16.29
CA VAL A 20 -10.77 -10.90 17.55
C VAL A 20 -9.82 -10.29 18.57
N ILE A 21 -8.61 -10.86 18.72
CA ILE A 21 -7.58 -10.33 19.64
C ILE A 21 -7.19 -8.90 19.28
N VAL A 22 -6.95 -8.62 18.00
CA VAL A 22 -6.61 -7.27 17.55
C VAL A 22 -7.78 -6.31 17.79
N SER A 23 -9.01 -6.75 17.51
CA SER A 23 -10.20 -5.92 17.73
C SER A 23 -10.40 -5.56 19.20
N THR A 24 -10.16 -6.49 20.13
CA THR A 24 -10.27 -6.19 21.56
C THR A 24 -9.14 -5.29 22.05
N LEU A 25 -7.91 -5.49 21.55
CA LEU A 25 -6.78 -4.62 21.86
C LEU A 25 -6.99 -3.20 21.34
N ASP A 26 -7.55 -3.04 20.14
CA ASP A 26 -7.84 -1.73 19.55
C ASP A 26 -8.93 -1.01 20.35
N GLU A 27 -10.01 -1.71 20.74
CA GLU A 27 -11.05 -1.13 21.58
C GLU A 27 -10.54 -0.73 22.97
N ILE A 28 -9.65 -1.54 23.58
CA ILE A 28 -9.01 -1.19 24.84
C ILE A 28 -8.07 0.02 24.66
N GLY A 29 -7.28 0.06 23.59
CA GLY A 29 -6.34 1.15 23.31
C GLY A 29 -7.06 2.48 23.07
N VAL A 30 -8.15 2.47 22.31
CA VAL A 30 -8.99 3.66 22.06
C VAL A 30 -9.57 4.20 23.37
N ARG A 31 -10.08 3.33 24.24
CA ARG A 31 -10.60 3.70 25.56
C ARG A 31 -9.52 4.27 26.48
N GLN A 32 -8.32 3.68 26.49
CA GLN A 32 -7.20 4.15 27.30
C GLN A 32 -6.68 5.52 26.88
N LEU A 33 -6.70 5.81 25.57
CA LEU A 33 -6.26 7.09 25.05
C LEU A 33 -7.35 8.19 25.14
N GLY A 34 -8.56 7.86 25.60
CA GLY A 34 -9.67 8.80 25.72
C GLY A 34 -10.18 9.33 24.37
N LEU A 35 -9.90 8.63 23.27
CA LEU A 35 -10.36 9.01 21.93
C LEU A 35 -11.85 8.68 21.67
N ASP A 36 -12.54 8.07 22.64
CA ASP A 36 -13.96 7.70 22.53
C ASP A 36 -14.84 8.87 22.08
N GLY A 37 -14.61 10.07 22.65
CA GLY A 37 -15.37 11.27 22.30
C GLY A 37 -15.07 11.81 20.88
N ALA A 38 -13.80 11.74 20.44
CA ALA A 38 -13.37 12.22 19.13
C ALA A 38 -13.85 11.29 18.00
N ILE A 39 -13.83 9.97 18.22
CA ILE A 39 -14.32 8.99 17.24
C ILE A 39 -15.86 9.04 17.14
N GLN A 40 -16.55 9.27 18.26
CA GLN A 40 -18.01 9.32 18.30
C GLN A 40 -18.59 10.62 17.70
N GLU A 41 -17.88 11.76 17.79
CA GLU A 41 -18.24 12.98 17.04
C GLU A 41 -18.03 12.82 15.53
N GLU A 42 -16.95 12.17 15.09
CA GLU A 42 -16.68 11.91 13.67
C GLU A 42 -17.59 10.84 13.05
N SER A 43 -18.09 9.89 13.85
CA SER A 43 -18.98 8.78 13.42
C SER A 43 -20.39 9.23 12.95
N ARG A 44 -20.66 10.54 12.88
CA ARG A 44 -21.99 11.05 12.51
C ARG A 44 -22.35 10.72 11.06
N LYS A 45 -23.07 9.59 10.89
CA LYS A 45 -23.73 9.09 9.66
C LYS A 45 -22.94 9.38 8.37
N VAL A 46 -22.02 8.48 8.04
CA VAL A 46 -21.41 8.43 6.70
C VAL A 46 -22.53 8.35 5.65
N ARG A 47 -22.81 9.46 4.98
CA ARG A 47 -23.73 9.46 3.85
C ARG A 47 -22.95 8.92 2.66
N ILE A 48 -23.52 7.96 1.94
CA ILE A 48 -22.94 7.40 0.70
C ILE A 48 -22.66 8.52 -0.33
N GLN A 49 -23.33 9.66 -0.21
CA GLN A 49 -23.08 10.86 -1.01
C GLN A 49 -21.72 11.51 -0.71
N ASP A 50 -21.20 11.41 0.51
CA ASP A 50 -19.89 11.98 0.90
C ASP A 50 -18.72 11.18 0.29
N VAL A 51 -18.97 9.93 -0.13
CA VAL A 51 -17.99 9.10 -0.85
C VAL A 51 -17.68 9.65 -2.24
N LYS A 52 -18.64 10.33 -2.89
CA LYS A 52 -18.38 11.06 -4.15
C LYS A 52 -17.67 12.39 -3.94
N LEU A 53 -17.65 12.90 -2.70
CA LEU A 53 -16.96 14.11 -2.28
C LEU A 53 -15.52 13.84 -1.82
N LEU A 54 -15.09 12.57 -1.81
CA LEU A 54 -13.70 12.20 -1.54
C LEU A 54 -12.75 12.88 -2.52
N SER A 55 -11.59 13.30 -2.00
CA SER A 55 -10.61 14.08 -2.73
C SER A 55 -10.16 13.37 -4.03
N VAL A 56 -9.81 14.16 -5.04
CA VAL A 56 -9.26 13.65 -6.31
C VAL A 56 -8.05 12.73 -6.07
N ARG A 57 -7.30 12.95 -4.98
CA ARG A 57 -6.16 12.11 -4.57
C ARG A 57 -6.58 10.68 -4.28
N TYR A 58 -7.68 10.51 -3.54
CA TYR A 58 -8.22 9.18 -3.22
C TYR A 58 -8.60 8.42 -4.49
N TRP A 59 -9.32 9.05 -5.41
CA TRP A 59 -9.71 8.40 -6.67
C TRP A 59 -8.51 8.03 -7.55
N LEU A 60 -7.52 8.91 -7.67
CA LEU A 60 -6.28 8.60 -8.40
C LEU A 60 -5.48 7.47 -7.74
N LEU A 61 -5.49 7.41 -6.41
CA LEU A 61 -4.84 6.34 -5.66
C LEU A 61 -5.55 4.99 -5.89
N VAL A 62 -6.88 4.96 -5.76
CA VAL A 62 -7.69 3.77 -6.05
C VAL A 62 -7.50 3.29 -7.48
N LEU A 63 -7.48 4.20 -8.46
CA LEU A 63 -7.24 3.86 -9.86
C LEU A 63 -5.81 3.32 -10.07
N THR A 64 -4.80 3.90 -9.40
CA THR A 64 -3.42 3.41 -9.47
C THR A 64 -3.32 1.99 -8.92
N ILE A 65 -3.93 1.72 -7.76
CA ILE A 65 -4.04 0.37 -7.19
C ILE A 65 -4.74 -0.57 -8.16
N MET A 66 -5.88 -0.17 -8.72
CA MET A 66 -6.63 -1.00 -9.66
C MET A 66 -5.78 -1.39 -10.87
N PHE A 67 -5.14 -0.43 -11.55
CA PHE A 67 -4.33 -0.71 -12.74
C PHE A 67 -3.10 -1.58 -12.42
N PHE A 68 -2.44 -1.36 -11.29
CA PHE A 68 -1.30 -2.17 -10.86
C PHE A 68 -1.70 -3.63 -10.67
N TYR A 69 -2.78 -3.86 -9.92
CA TYR A 69 -3.26 -5.22 -9.64
C TYR A 69 -3.85 -5.90 -10.88
N ASN A 70 -4.49 -5.15 -11.79
CA ASN A 70 -4.98 -5.65 -13.08
C ASN A 70 -3.86 -6.14 -14.00
N GLY A 71 -2.64 -5.60 -13.89
CA GLY A 71 -1.49 -6.12 -14.65
C GLY A 71 -0.95 -7.42 -14.08
N ILE A 72 -0.96 -7.56 -12.75
CA ILE A 72 -0.29 -8.65 -12.04
C ILE A 72 -1.18 -9.89 -11.90
N PHE A 73 -2.41 -9.72 -11.39
CA PHE A 73 -3.26 -10.86 -11.01
C PHE A 73 -3.69 -11.73 -12.20
N PRO A 74 -4.17 -11.18 -13.31
CA PRO A 74 -4.48 -11.97 -14.50
C PRO A 74 -3.25 -12.66 -15.08
N PHE A 75 -2.07 -12.01 -15.01
CA PHE A 75 -0.83 -12.65 -15.42
C PHE A 75 -0.52 -13.86 -14.53
N ILE A 76 -0.55 -13.73 -13.20
CA ILE A 76 -0.28 -14.83 -12.27
C ILE A 76 -1.26 -16.00 -12.50
N ALA A 77 -2.54 -15.71 -12.74
CA ALA A 77 -3.56 -16.72 -12.99
C ALA A 77 -3.22 -17.61 -14.21
N ASP A 78 -2.69 -17.01 -15.28
CA ASP A 78 -2.38 -17.71 -16.53
C ASP A 78 -0.88 -18.05 -16.69
N ALA A 79 0.00 -17.55 -15.82
CA ALA A 79 1.46 -17.67 -15.93
C ALA A 79 1.94 -19.13 -15.95
N SER A 80 1.27 -20.02 -15.20
CA SER A 80 1.66 -21.44 -15.16
C SER A 80 1.48 -22.09 -16.54
N LYS A 81 0.44 -21.69 -17.28
CA LYS A 81 0.16 -22.18 -18.62
C LYS A 81 1.08 -21.53 -19.65
N PHE A 82 1.34 -20.23 -19.49
CA PHE A 82 2.32 -19.50 -20.30
C PHE A 82 3.71 -20.16 -20.26
N ILE A 83 4.18 -20.51 -19.06
CA ILE A 83 5.49 -21.14 -18.88
C ILE A 83 5.53 -22.53 -19.55
N GLN A 84 4.46 -23.33 -19.46
CA GLN A 84 4.42 -24.63 -20.12
C GLN A 84 4.37 -24.54 -21.65
N ASP A 85 3.56 -23.62 -22.19
CA ASP A 85 3.45 -23.42 -23.63
C ASP A 85 4.77 -22.89 -24.22
N LYS A 86 5.49 -22.03 -23.48
CA LYS A 86 6.75 -21.42 -23.91
C LYS A 86 7.99 -22.28 -23.64
N TYR A 87 8.01 -23.03 -22.54
CA TYR A 87 9.13 -23.88 -22.12
C TYR A 87 8.63 -25.32 -22.02
N SER A 88 8.74 -26.08 -23.13
CA SER A 88 8.23 -27.45 -23.24
C SER A 88 8.88 -28.48 -22.29
N TYR A 89 9.87 -28.05 -21.48
CA TYR A 89 10.58 -28.89 -20.51
C TYR A 89 9.94 -28.90 -19.12
N TYR A 90 9.08 -27.93 -18.78
CA TYR A 90 8.50 -27.87 -17.43
C TYR A 90 7.18 -28.62 -17.34
N SER A 91 7.03 -29.43 -16.30
CA SER A 91 5.75 -30.02 -15.92
C SER A 91 4.77 -28.96 -15.39
N GLN A 92 3.46 -29.22 -15.48
CA GLN A 92 2.42 -28.37 -14.87
C GLN A 92 2.71 -28.05 -13.40
N LYS A 93 3.23 -29.02 -12.65
CA LYS A 93 3.57 -28.84 -11.23
C LYS A 93 4.73 -27.85 -11.06
N GLU A 94 5.79 -28.01 -11.84
CA GLU A 94 6.98 -27.15 -11.76
C GLU A 94 6.67 -25.72 -12.16
N ALA A 95 5.90 -25.52 -13.24
CA ALA A 95 5.45 -24.20 -13.65
C ALA A 95 4.61 -23.52 -12.55
N ALA A 96 3.70 -24.25 -11.90
CA ALA A 96 2.92 -23.73 -10.79
C ALA A 96 3.80 -23.36 -9.57
N TYR A 97 4.83 -24.15 -9.25
CA TYR A 97 5.81 -23.80 -8.21
C TYR A 97 6.58 -22.51 -8.54
N ILE A 98 7.02 -22.36 -9.79
CA ILE A 98 7.75 -21.16 -10.23
C ILE A 98 6.87 -19.90 -10.15
N VAL A 99 5.58 -20.02 -10.48
CA VAL A 99 4.60 -18.93 -10.31
C VAL A 99 4.32 -18.67 -8.83
N GLY A 100 4.23 -19.70 -8.00
CA GLY A 100 4.06 -19.59 -6.56
C GLY A 100 5.17 -18.80 -5.86
N ALA A 101 6.39 -18.84 -6.40
CA ALA A 101 7.53 -18.08 -5.88
C ALA A 101 7.28 -16.55 -5.81
N VAL A 102 6.33 -16.01 -6.59
CA VAL A 102 5.87 -14.61 -6.46
C VAL A 102 5.32 -14.34 -5.05
N TYR A 103 4.51 -15.25 -4.51
CA TYR A 103 3.90 -15.10 -3.20
C TYR A 103 4.88 -15.44 -2.07
N ASP A 104 5.77 -16.42 -2.28
CA ASP A 104 6.81 -16.74 -1.29
C ASP A 104 7.75 -15.55 -1.08
N SER A 105 8.22 -14.94 -2.17
CA SER A 105 9.06 -13.73 -2.10
C SER A 105 8.30 -12.55 -1.49
N LEU A 106 7.00 -12.42 -1.75
CA LEU A 106 6.16 -11.41 -1.11
C LEU A 106 6.14 -11.57 0.42
N VAL A 107 5.85 -12.76 0.92
CA VAL A 107 5.73 -13.00 2.37
C VAL A 107 7.05 -12.68 3.08
N VAL A 108 8.18 -13.08 2.49
CA VAL A 108 9.51 -12.82 3.06
C VAL A 108 9.87 -11.33 3.02
N LEU A 109 9.60 -10.64 1.90
CA LEU A 109 10.02 -9.25 1.74
C LEU A 109 9.05 -8.25 2.37
N SER A 110 7.77 -8.58 2.51
CA SER A 110 6.73 -7.64 2.96
C SER A 110 7.07 -6.97 4.30
N ALA A 111 7.59 -7.74 5.27
CA ALA A 111 7.99 -7.18 6.56
C ALA A 111 9.15 -6.18 6.46
N ILE A 112 10.19 -6.54 5.70
CA ILE A 112 11.39 -5.71 5.51
C ILE A 112 11.03 -4.42 4.76
N VAL A 113 10.24 -4.57 3.69
CA VAL A 113 9.83 -3.47 2.82
C VAL A 113 8.85 -2.53 3.52
N GLY A 114 7.94 -3.07 4.34
CA GLY A 114 7.06 -2.28 5.19
C GLY A 114 7.85 -1.38 6.14
N ILE A 115 8.79 -1.96 6.89
CA ILE A 115 9.68 -1.20 7.78
C ILE A 115 10.45 -0.14 7.00
N LEU A 116 11.03 -0.51 5.84
CA LEU A 116 11.79 0.44 5.02
C LEU A 116 10.94 1.62 4.54
N ILE A 117 9.73 1.37 4.06
CA ILE A 117 8.81 2.42 3.58
C ILE A 117 8.39 3.33 4.74
N ASP A 118 8.14 2.76 5.92
CA ASP A 118 7.76 3.55 7.10
C ASP A 118 8.92 4.43 7.59
N TYR A 119 10.18 3.98 7.47
CA TYR A 119 11.36 4.80 7.78
C TYR A 119 11.63 5.89 6.74
N VAL A 120 11.53 5.58 5.44
CA VAL A 120 11.88 6.51 4.35
C VAL A 120 10.78 7.57 4.13
N GLY A 121 9.51 7.17 4.22
CA GLY A 121 8.38 7.95 3.72
C GLY A 121 8.36 7.99 2.18
N LEU A 122 7.67 8.95 1.55
CA LEU A 122 7.54 9.08 0.07
C LEU A 122 6.75 7.96 -0.62
N ARG A 123 5.59 7.60 -0.07
CA ARG A 123 4.75 6.52 -0.60
C ARG A 123 4.32 6.76 -2.06
N GLY A 124 4.15 8.03 -2.46
CA GLY A 124 3.85 8.40 -3.85
C GLY A 124 5.00 8.14 -4.84
N VAL A 125 6.26 8.37 -4.43
CA VAL A 125 7.44 8.07 -5.26
C VAL A 125 7.65 6.56 -5.37
N PHE A 126 7.43 5.82 -4.29
CA PHE A 126 7.49 4.35 -4.32
C PHE A 126 6.41 3.75 -5.23
N ALA A 127 5.20 4.30 -5.26
CA ALA A 127 4.15 3.86 -6.19
C ALA A 127 4.58 4.00 -7.66
N VAL A 128 5.20 5.13 -8.02
CA VAL A 128 5.72 5.34 -9.39
C VAL A 128 6.89 4.41 -9.68
N ALA A 129 7.84 4.28 -8.74
CA ALA A 129 9.00 3.41 -8.89
C ALA A 129 8.59 1.95 -9.10
N CYS A 130 7.58 1.46 -8.36
CA CYS A 130 7.05 0.12 -8.54
C CYS A 130 6.44 -0.06 -9.94
N ALA A 131 5.58 0.88 -10.37
CA ALA A 131 4.95 0.81 -11.69
C ALA A 131 6.00 0.80 -12.83
N VAL A 132 7.06 1.59 -12.71
CA VAL A 132 8.17 1.62 -13.67
C VAL A 132 8.98 0.31 -13.62
N LEU A 133 9.25 -0.23 -12.43
CA LEU A 133 9.99 -1.50 -12.27
C LEU A 133 9.21 -2.72 -12.75
N THR A 134 7.89 -2.65 -12.82
CA THR A 134 7.04 -3.72 -13.37
C THR A 134 7.09 -3.76 -14.91
N LEU A 135 7.34 -2.63 -15.58
CA LEU A 135 7.42 -2.53 -17.04
C LEU A 135 8.49 -3.44 -17.69
N PRO A 136 9.75 -3.48 -17.22
CA PRO A 136 10.76 -4.38 -17.78
C PRO A 136 10.46 -5.85 -17.51
N VAL A 137 9.72 -6.19 -16.45
CA VAL A 137 9.34 -7.58 -16.15
C VAL A 137 8.44 -8.14 -17.25
N PHE A 138 7.40 -7.40 -17.63
CA PHE A 138 6.53 -7.78 -18.74
C PHE A 138 7.27 -7.76 -20.07
N GLY A 139 8.18 -6.80 -20.28
CA GLY A 139 9.06 -6.77 -21.45
C GLY A 139 9.94 -8.02 -21.57
N LEU A 140 10.60 -8.43 -20.48
CA LEU A 140 11.45 -9.61 -20.43
C LEU A 140 10.64 -10.90 -20.66
N LEU A 141 9.48 -11.02 -20.01
CA LEU A 141 8.57 -12.16 -20.19
C LEU A 141 8.04 -12.25 -21.64
N ALA A 142 7.76 -11.11 -22.27
CA ALA A 142 7.22 -11.07 -23.63
C ALA A 142 8.27 -11.41 -24.69
N PHE A 143 9.47 -10.82 -24.59
CA PHE A 143 10.45 -10.84 -25.68
C PHE A 143 11.66 -11.74 -25.46
N THR A 144 11.93 -12.20 -24.24
CA THR A 144 13.17 -12.92 -23.91
C THR A 144 12.91 -14.33 -23.36
N PHE A 145 13.85 -15.25 -23.56
CA PHE A 145 13.88 -16.60 -22.97
C PHE A 145 14.64 -16.66 -21.63
N VAL A 146 14.41 -15.67 -20.75
CA VAL A 146 14.99 -15.67 -19.39
C VAL A 146 14.38 -16.80 -18.56
N PRO A 147 15.10 -17.43 -17.61
CA PRO A 147 14.50 -18.36 -16.66
C PRO A 147 13.25 -17.74 -15.99
N PRO A 148 12.07 -18.38 -16.06
CA PRO A 148 10.82 -17.79 -15.56
C PRO A 148 10.88 -17.42 -14.07
N LEU A 149 11.72 -18.13 -13.31
CA LEU A 149 11.96 -17.90 -11.89
C LEU A 149 12.55 -16.52 -11.58
N VAL A 150 13.39 -15.97 -12.45
CA VAL A 150 13.95 -14.62 -12.26
C VAL A 150 12.85 -13.58 -12.41
N SER A 151 11.99 -13.73 -13.42
CA SER A 151 10.88 -12.82 -13.67
C SER A 151 9.81 -12.89 -12.58
N THR A 152 9.51 -14.08 -12.06
CA THR A 152 8.52 -14.25 -10.98
C THR A 152 9.03 -13.71 -9.64
N ILE A 153 10.29 -13.92 -9.30
CA ILE A 153 10.89 -13.30 -8.10
C ILE A 153 10.88 -11.79 -8.23
N TRP A 154 11.32 -11.24 -9.37
CA TRP A 154 11.30 -9.78 -9.58
C TRP A 154 9.88 -9.22 -9.46
N LEU A 155 8.90 -9.89 -10.07
CA LEU A 155 7.49 -9.51 -9.96
C LEU A 155 7.05 -9.49 -8.49
N GLY A 156 7.41 -10.52 -7.71
CA GLY A 156 7.14 -10.60 -6.28
C GLY A 156 7.76 -9.45 -5.49
N VAL A 157 9.03 -9.10 -5.75
CA VAL A 157 9.68 -7.93 -5.14
C VAL A 157 8.88 -6.65 -5.44
N THR A 158 8.56 -6.39 -6.71
CA THR A 158 7.80 -5.18 -7.08
C THR A 158 6.41 -5.15 -6.45
N TYR A 159 5.76 -6.31 -6.33
CA TYR A 159 4.47 -6.46 -5.70
C TYR A 159 4.53 -6.14 -4.19
N SER A 160 5.57 -6.58 -3.48
CA SER A 160 5.79 -6.25 -2.07
C SER A 160 5.88 -4.75 -1.81
N PHE A 161 6.71 -4.05 -2.59
CA PHE A 161 6.86 -2.60 -2.47
C PHE A 161 5.57 -1.84 -2.77
N ALA A 162 4.84 -2.27 -3.80
CA ALA A 162 3.56 -1.65 -4.13
C ALA A 162 2.51 -1.90 -3.05
N ALA A 163 2.35 -3.13 -2.58
CA ALA A 163 1.38 -3.46 -1.54
C ALA A 163 1.67 -2.71 -0.23
N ALA A 164 2.93 -2.65 0.19
CA ALA A 164 3.35 -1.98 1.41
C ALA A 164 3.27 -0.44 1.31
N SER A 165 3.35 0.15 0.11
CA SER A 165 3.25 1.61 -0.06
C SER A 165 1.82 2.10 -0.35
N MET A 166 1.08 1.42 -1.22
CA MET A 166 -0.18 1.93 -1.76
C MET A 166 -1.35 1.77 -0.78
N TRP A 167 -1.50 0.63 -0.11
CA TRP A 167 -2.62 0.41 0.81
C TRP A 167 -2.55 1.31 2.05
N PRO A 168 -1.39 1.46 2.73
CA PRO A 168 -1.28 2.37 3.86
C PRO A 168 -1.43 3.85 3.48
N SER A 169 -1.41 4.18 2.19
CA SER A 169 -1.63 5.55 1.72
C SER A 169 -3.11 5.97 1.71
N ILE A 170 -4.05 5.02 1.66
CA ILE A 170 -5.49 5.31 1.73
C ILE A 170 -5.87 6.01 3.04
N PRO A 171 -5.53 5.48 4.24
CA PRO A 171 -5.88 6.14 5.50
C PRO A 171 -5.26 7.53 5.69
N LEU A 172 -4.21 7.87 4.94
CA LEU A 172 -3.59 9.20 5.01
C LEU A 172 -4.35 10.28 4.21
N VAL A 173 -5.19 9.88 3.25
CA VAL A 173 -5.89 10.81 2.35
C VAL A 173 -7.40 10.89 2.61
N VAL A 174 -7.93 10.08 3.52
CA VAL A 174 -9.35 10.05 3.89
C VAL A 174 -9.53 10.34 5.38
N PRO A 175 -10.61 11.05 5.78
CA PRO A 175 -10.96 11.23 7.19
C PRO A 175 -11.27 9.89 7.88
N GLN A 176 -10.96 9.78 9.17
CA GLN A 176 -11.14 8.54 9.96
C GLN A 176 -12.61 8.11 9.98
N ALA A 177 -13.54 9.06 10.09
CA ALA A 177 -14.98 8.85 9.93
C ALA A 177 -15.41 7.99 8.72
N THR A 178 -14.69 8.08 7.60
CA THR A 178 -15.05 7.43 6.32
C THR A 178 -14.09 6.34 5.88
N LEU A 179 -13.10 6.02 6.73
CA LEU A 179 -11.99 5.14 6.38
C LEU A 179 -12.46 3.74 5.97
N GLY A 180 -13.36 3.14 6.73
CA GLY A 180 -13.89 1.80 6.44
C GLY A 180 -14.59 1.74 5.08
N THR A 181 -15.43 2.74 4.78
CA THR A 181 -16.13 2.85 3.49
C THR A 181 -15.16 3.08 2.34
N ALA A 182 -14.13 3.92 2.53
CA ALA A 182 -13.10 4.16 1.54
C ALA A 182 -12.27 2.90 1.24
N MET A 183 -11.81 2.17 2.26
CA MET A 183 -11.08 0.91 2.08
C MET A 183 -11.95 -0.17 1.39
N GLY A 184 -13.23 -0.27 1.76
CA GLY A 184 -14.19 -1.17 1.13
C GLY A 184 -14.49 -0.81 -0.32
N LEU A 185 -14.60 0.47 -0.64
CA LEU A 185 -14.79 0.93 -2.02
C LEU A 185 -13.53 0.68 -2.87
N ALA A 186 -12.34 0.97 -2.32
CA ALA A 186 -11.06 0.73 -3.00
C ALA A 186 -10.88 -0.75 -3.38
N THR A 187 -11.14 -1.66 -2.42
CA THR A 187 -11.10 -3.11 -2.66
C THR A 187 -12.17 -3.55 -3.66
N SER A 188 -13.38 -3.00 -3.59
CA SER A 188 -14.46 -3.31 -4.56
C SER A 188 -14.07 -2.93 -5.99
N VAL A 189 -13.55 -1.71 -6.20
CA VAL A 189 -13.07 -1.25 -7.51
C VAL A 189 -11.92 -2.11 -8.02
N GLN A 190 -10.99 -2.49 -7.13
CA GLN A 190 -9.91 -3.40 -7.47
C GLN A 190 -10.45 -4.77 -7.94
N MET A 191 -11.36 -5.39 -7.20
CA MET A 191 -11.91 -6.72 -7.54
C MET A 191 -12.67 -6.69 -8.87
N ILE A 192 -13.44 -5.63 -9.12
CA ILE A 192 -14.11 -5.41 -10.41
C ILE A 192 -13.07 -5.28 -11.54
N GLY A 193 -12.01 -4.50 -11.31
CA GLY A 193 -10.91 -4.35 -12.28
C GLY A 193 -10.26 -5.68 -12.64
N ILE A 194 -9.91 -6.49 -11.63
CA ILE A 194 -9.28 -7.80 -11.82
C ILE A 194 -10.24 -8.74 -12.57
N GLY A 195 -11.52 -8.74 -12.19
CA GLY A 195 -12.56 -9.55 -12.85
C GLY A 195 -12.72 -9.22 -14.33
N ILE A 196 -12.81 -7.93 -14.66
CA ILE A 196 -12.88 -7.47 -16.07
C ILE A 196 -11.60 -7.86 -16.82
N SER A 197 -10.43 -7.67 -16.20
CA SER A 197 -9.15 -8.00 -16.84
C SER A 197 -9.02 -9.50 -17.12
N ASN A 198 -9.41 -10.35 -16.18
CA ASN A 198 -9.47 -11.81 -16.37
C ASN A 198 -10.42 -12.20 -17.49
N LEU A 199 -11.58 -11.55 -17.60
CA LEU A 199 -12.53 -11.80 -18.67
C LEU A 199 -11.94 -11.43 -20.05
N VAL A 200 -11.27 -10.28 -20.15
CA VAL A 200 -10.58 -9.86 -21.38
C VAL A 200 -9.45 -10.83 -21.75
N VAL A 201 -8.63 -11.24 -20.78
CA VAL A 201 -7.56 -12.24 -20.98
C VAL A 201 -8.13 -13.57 -21.46
N GLY A 202 -9.20 -14.04 -20.83
CA GLY A 202 -9.91 -15.26 -21.22
C GLY A 202 -10.43 -15.20 -22.66
N GLN A 203 -10.93 -14.05 -23.12
CA GLN A 203 -11.33 -13.84 -24.51
C GLN A 203 -10.13 -13.83 -25.47
N ILE A 204 -9.00 -13.21 -25.08
CA ILE A 204 -7.77 -13.15 -25.90
C ILE A 204 -7.14 -14.54 -26.08
N LEU A 205 -7.07 -15.33 -25.00
CA LEU A 205 -6.55 -16.69 -25.01
C LEU A 205 -7.53 -17.67 -25.68
N GLY A 206 -8.83 -17.39 -25.56
CA GLY A 206 -9.94 -18.09 -26.20
C GLY A 206 -10.47 -19.24 -25.35
N THR A 207 -11.81 -19.34 -25.25
CA THR A 207 -12.55 -20.34 -24.46
C THR A 207 -12.57 -21.77 -25.03
N LYS A 208 -11.91 -22.02 -26.17
CA LYS A 208 -11.87 -23.36 -26.77
C LYS A 208 -10.70 -24.17 -26.24
N SER A 209 -10.90 -24.74 -25.05
CA SER A 209 -10.14 -25.83 -24.46
C SER A 209 -10.26 -27.11 -25.30
N SER A 210 -9.65 -27.14 -26.48
CA SER A 210 -9.48 -28.38 -27.25
C SER A 210 -7.99 -28.58 -27.45
N GLU A 211 -7.36 -29.20 -26.45
CA GLU A 211 -6.09 -29.95 -26.42
C GLU A 211 -4.90 -29.52 -27.31
N THR A 212 -4.91 -28.30 -27.82
CA THR A 212 -3.91 -27.79 -28.74
C THR A 212 -3.20 -26.64 -28.03
N LYS A 213 -1.87 -26.74 -27.93
CA LYS A 213 -1.00 -25.69 -27.38
C LYS A 213 -1.47 -24.31 -27.84
N ILE A 214 -1.69 -23.38 -26.91
CA ILE A 214 -2.14 -22.04 -27.28
C ILE A 214 -1.01 -21.40 -28.10
N PRO A 215 -1.29 -20.91 -29.32
CA PRO A 215 -0.23 -20.42 -30.17
C PRO A 215 0.35 -19.13 -29.59
N LEU A 216 1.68 -19.01 -29.63
CA LEU A 216 2.46 -17.95 -28.95
C LEU A 216 1.99 -16.53 -29.28
N TRP A 217 1.41 -16.30 -30.46
CA TRP A 217 0.88 -14.98 -30.83
C TRP A 217 -0.31 -14.53 -29.94
N ARG A 218 -1.10 -15.46 -29.39
CA ARG A 218 -2.18 -15.11 -28.44
C ARG A 218 -1.61 -14.65 -27.11
N TRP A 219 -0.58 -15.35 -26.64
CA TRP A 219 0.19 -14.93 -25.46
C TRP A 219 0.84 -13.57 -25.69
N GLN A 220 1.36 -13.30 -26.87
CA GLN A 220 1.90 -11.98 -27.21
C GLN A 220 0.85 -10.86 -27.14
N ARG A 221 -0.40 -11.11 -27.58
CA ARG A 221 -1.50 -10.15 -27.42
C ARG A 221 -1.91 -9.93 -25.97
N MET A 222 -1.94 -10.99 -25.16
CA MET A 222 -2.14 -10.87 -23.72
C MET A 222 -1.04 -10.00 -23.10
N MET A 223 0.22 -10.22 -23.46
CA MET A 223 1.34 -9.42 -22.96
C MET A 223 1.26 -7.95 -23.38
N ILE A 224 0.81 -7.65 -24.60
CA ILE A 224 0.55 -6.27 -25.05
C ILE A 224 -0.56 -5.62 -24.21
N PHE A 225 -1.64 -6.35 -23.92
CA PHE A 225 -2.70 -5.86 -23.04
C PHE A 225 -2.20 -5.58 -21.61
N MET A 226 -1.35 -6.45 -21.06
CA MET A 226 -0.73 -6.22 -19.73
C MET A 226 0.23 -5.03 -19.73
N LEU A 227 1.00 -4.87 -20.81
CA LEU A 227 1.90 -3.74 -20.98
C LEU A 227 1.10 -2.43 -21.10
N ALA A 228 -0.03 -2.42 -21.81
CA ALA A 228 -0.94 -1.27 -21.86
C ALA A 228 -1.54 -0.93 -20.48
N ASN A 229 -1.91 -1.93 -19.68
CA ASN A 229 -2.36 -1.71 -18.29
C ASN A 229 -1.23 -1.14 -17.42
N THR A 230 0.01 -1.60 -17.61
CA THR A 230 1.17 -1.09 -16.87
C THR A 230 1.50 0.35 -17.25
N ILE A 231 1.41 0.71 -18.53
CA ILE A 231 1.53 2.11 -18.98
C ILE A 231 0.41 2.97 -18.35
N SER A 232 -0.83 2.49 -18.34
CA SER A 232 -1.96 3.19 -17.71
C SER A 232 -1.74 3.38 -16.21
N CYS A 233 -1.15 2.37 -15.53
CA CYS A 233 -0.72 2.46 -14.14
C CYS A 233 0.35 3.55 -13.94
N ILE A 234 1.37 3.60 -14.80
CA ILE A 234 2.43 4.61 -14.72
C ILE A 234 1.84 6.00 -14.90
N VAL A 235 0.99 6.21 -15.91
CA VAL A 235 0.33 7.50 -16.15
C VAL A 235 -0.49 7.92 -14.93
N THR A 236 -1.31 7.01 -14.39
CA THR A 236 -2.16 7.32 -13.23
C THR A 236 -1.33 7.60 -11.98
N SER A 237 -0.24 6.85 -11.78
CA SER A 237 0.69 7.04 -10.66
C SER A 237 1.45 8.36 -10.75
N VAL A 238 1.87 8.77 -11.95
CA VAL A 238 2.49 10.08 -12.18
C VAL A 238 1.47 11.19 -11.94
N LEU A 239 0.24 11.06 -12.44
CA LEU A 239 -0.83 12.03 -12.19
C LEU A 239 -1.14 12.15 -10.68
N LEU A 240 -1.17 11.02 -9.96
CA LEU A 240 -1.32 11.02 -8.50
C LEU A 240 -0.21 11.83 -7.83
N ASN A 241 1.05 11.62 -8.21
CA ASN A 241 2.19 12.31 -7.62
C ASN A 241 2.18 13.82 -7.96
N VAL A 242 1.81 14.19 -9.18
CA VAL A 242 1.64 15.60 -9.59
C VAL A 242 0.51 16.26 -8.80
N VAL A 243 -0.65 15.60 -8.66
CA VAL A 243 -1.78 16.15 -7.91
C VAL A 243 -1.47 16.23 -6.41
N ASP A 244 -0.78 15.23 -5.84
CA ASP A 244 -0.34 15.27 -4.44
C ASP A 244 0.63 16.44 -4.20
N HIS A 245 1.61 16.64 -5.09
CA HIS A 245 2.54 17.75 -5.01
C HIS A 245 1.83 19.12 -5.09
N ARG A 246 0.79 19.25 -5.94
CA ARG A 246 0.02 20.50 -6.07
C ARG A 246 -0.88 20.78 -4.87
N GLN A 247 -1.21 19.79 -4.05
CA GLN A 247 -2.16 19.94 -2.96
C GLN A 247 -1.55 19.72 -1.56
N GLY A 248 -0.24 19.93 -1.43
CA GLY A 248 0.46 19.97 -0.13
C GLY A 248 1.32 18.75 0.22
N GLY A 249 1.47 17.79 -0.69
CA GLY A 249 2.45 16.71 -0.59
C GLY A 249 2.22 15.72 0.55
N THR A 250 0.97 15.44 0.92
CA THR A 250 0.63 14.60 2.09
C THR A 250 1.19 13.18 1.96
N LEU A 251 1.21 12.60 0.75
CA LEU A 251 1.81 11.27 0.52
C LEU A 251 3.36 11.29 0.48
N ASN A 252 3.95 12.43 0.16
CA ASN A 252 5.40 12.60 0.01
C ASN A 252 6.09 13.20 1.25
N LYS A 253 5.38 13.41 2.36
CA LYS A 253 6.02 13.80 3.62
C LYS A 253 6.91 12.66 4.12
N THR A 254 8.21 12.92 4.26
CA THR A 254 9.17 12.03 4.93
C THR A 254 8.88 12.01 6.43
N THR A 255 8.88 10.82 7.05
CA THR A 255 8.64 10.59 8.49
C THR A 255 9.48 11.51 9.39
N LYS A 256 10.70 11.86 8.95
CA LYS A 256 11.61 12.76 9.67
C LYS A 256 11.08 14.20 9.86
N LYS A 257 10.13 14.67 9.05
CA LYS A 257 9.53 16.01 9.19
C LYS A 257 8.34 16.04 10.15
N SER A 258 7.64 14.92 10.32
CA SER A 258 6.49 14.82 11.24
C SER A 258 6.93 14.79 12.71
N GLY A 259 8.10 14.21 13.01
CA GLY A 259 8.67 14.23 14.36
C GLY A 259 9.22 15.60 14.80
N GLN A 260 9.44 16.53 13.86
CA GLN A 260 9.98 17.87 14.12
C GLN A 260 8.90 18.96 14.20
N GLU A 261 7.72 18.75 13.63
CA GLU A 261 6.56 19.67 13.80
C GLU A 261 5.73 19.34 15.06
N GLN A 262 5.91 18.16 15.66
CA GLN A 262 5.18 17.70 16.85
C GLN A 262 5.99 17.83 18.15
N SER A 263 7.20 18.37 18.07
CA SER A 263 8.14 18.58 19.19
C SER A 263 8.47 20.05 19.42
N ASP A 264 7.48 20.93 19.32
CA ASP A 264 7.56 22.28 19.90
C ASP A 264 6.22 22.72 20.52
N PRO A 265 5.88 22.25 21.74
CA PRO A 265 4.84 22.86 22.56
C PRO A 265 5.38 23.95 23.51
N ASP A 266 6.70 24.14 23.64
CA ASP A 266 7.29 24.99 24.67
C ASP A 266 8.07 26.18 24.08
N ARG A 267 7.33 27.10 23.47
CA ARG A 267 7.74 28.51 23.44
C ARG A 267 7.08 29.26 24.60
N GLU A 268 7.51 28.94 25.82
CA GLU A 268 7.48 29.91 26.92
C GLU A 268 8.78 30.74 26.89
N PRO A 269 8.72 32.07 27.09
CA PRO A 269 9.90 32.91 27.11
C PRO A 269 10.76 32.61 28.35
N LEU A 270 12.00 32.19 28.10
CA LEU A 270 13.06 32.01 29.09
C LEU A 270 13.16 33.24 30.01
N THR A 271 12.66 33.09 31.24
CA THR A 271 13.12 33.90 32.36
C THR A 271 14.31 33.14 32.94
N GLN A 272 15.52 33.62 32.66
CA GLN A 272 16.74 33.06 33.25
C GLN A 272 16.76 33.38 34.74
N ALA A 273 16.72 32.32 35.55
CA ALA A 273 17.06 32.36 36.95
C ALA A 273 18.58 32.20 37.10
N GLU A 274 19.10 32.91 38.11
CA GLU A 274 20.29 32.59 38.91
C GLU A 274 21.69 32.91 38.33
N GLU A 275 22.24 34.07 38.76
CA GLU A 275 23.66 34.19 39.12
C GLU A 275 23.78 34.47 40.63
N GLU A 276 24.34 33.47 41.32
CA GLU A 276 25.17 33.43 42.54
C GLU A 276 24.75 34.09 43.88
N PRO A 277 24.97 33.39 45.02
CA PRO A 277 25.01 34.00 46.34
C PRO A 277 26.43 34.47 46.66
N ASN A 278 26.61 35.72 47.07
CA ASN A 278 27.81 36.14 47.80
C ASN A 278 27.44 37.15 48.89
N GLU A 279 27.58 36.72 50.14
CA GLU A 279 27.62 37.60 51.29
C GLU A 279 28.92 38.42 51.25
N GLN A 280 28.83 39.76 51.26
CA GLN A 280 29.70 40.64 52.06
C GLN A 280 29.24 42.11 51.97
N ASP A 281 28.86 42.62 53.14
CA ASP A 281 29.23 43.92 53.74
C ASP A 281 28.86 45.26 53.04
N GLY A 282 28.49 46.23 53.88
CA GLY A 282 28.64 47.66 53.55
C GLY A 282 27.38 48.47 53.24
N ASP A 283 26.82 49.05 54.31
CA ASP A 283 26.40 50.45 54.39
C ASP A 283 25.16 51.01 53.64
N ALA A 284 24.33 51.65 54.48
CA ALA A 284 23.79 53.00 54.31
C ALA A 284 22.46 53.25 53.55
N VAL A 285 21.53 53.81 54.33
CA VAL A 285 20.66 54.98 53.99
C VAL A 285 19.28 54.64 53.38
N ARG A 286 18.19 54.69 54.19
CA ARG A 286 17.21 55.82 54.31
C ARG A 286 16.19 55.76 53.15
N SER A 287 14.88 55.58 53.29
CA SER A 287 13.85 56.24 54.10
C SER A 287 12.52 55.53 53.80
N ARG A 288 11.64 55.29 54.80
CA ARG A 288 10.32 55.99 54.98
C ARG A 288 9.59 56.33 53.66
N SER A 289 8.30 56.12 53.45
CA SER A 289 7.16 55.79 54.31
C SER A 289 5.87 55.91 53.47
N ILE A 290 4.83 55.15 53.83
CA ILE A 290 3.41 55.57 53.90
C ILE A 290 2.62 55.80 52.58
N ASN A 291 1.51 55.04 52.51
CA ASN A 291 0.15 55.35 52.03
C ASN A 291 -0.05 56.58 51.13
N SER A 292 -0.83 56.40 50.06
CA SER A 292 -2.28 56.72 50.11
C SER A 292 -3.03 56.11 48.93
#